data_AF-A0A392UDH7-F1
#
_entry.id   AF-A0A392UDH7-F1
#
_cell.length_a   1.000
_cell.length_b   1.000
_cell.length_c   1.000
_cell.angle_alpha   90.00
_cell.angle_beta   90.00
_cell.angle_gamma   90.00
#
_symmetry.space_group_name_H-M   'P 1'
#
loop_
_entity.id
_entity.type
_entity.pdbx_description
1 polymer ?
#
loop_
_entity_poly.entity_id
_entity_poly.type
_entity_poly.pdbx_seq_one_letter_code
_entity_poly.pdbx_strand_id
1 'polypeptide(L)' 'YRFSNVDYNITSGKRHPVPDKSAPVYITVGDGGNQDGLCSR' A
#
# COMPACT_ATOMS: atom_id res chain seq x y z
N TYR A 1 2.92 -11.11 2.73
CA TYR A 1 3.27 -10.82 1.32
C TYR A 1 3.84 -9.41 1.24
N ARG A 2 4.80 -9.17 0.35
CA ARG A 2 5.47 -7.87 0.15
C ARG A 2 5.43 -7.54 -1.33
N PHE A 3 5.25 -6.27 -1.65
CA PHE A 3 5.04 -5.82 -3.02
C PHE A 3 5.85 -4.56 -3.29
N SER A 4 6.38 -4.43 -4.50
CA SER A 4 6.97 -3.21 -5.02
C SER A 4 6.26 -2.77 -6.30
N ASN A 5 6.30 -1.49 -6.61
CA ASN A 5 5.74 -0.90 -7.84
C ASN A 5 6.68 0.17 -8.40
N VAL A 6 7.97 -0.17 -8.48
CA VAL A 6 9.05 0.76 -8.87
C VAL A 6 9.53 0.57 -10.32
N ASP A 7 9.08 -0.49 -10.98
CA ASP A 7 9.51 -0.89 -12.33
C ASP A 7 8.79 -0.11 -13.45
N TYR A 8 7.95 0.85 -13.11
CA TYR A 8 7.26 1.65 -14.10
C TYR A 8 8.27 2.46 -14.92
N ASN A 9 8.22 2.26 -16.24
CA ASN A 9 8.78 3.19 -17.20
C ASN A 9 7.78 3.38 -18.35
N ILE A 10 7.90 4.48 -19.09
CA ILE A 10 6.90 4.91 -20.08
C ILE A 10 6.67 3.84 -21.16
N THR A 11 7.72 3.15 -21.59
CA THR A 11 7.62 2.16 -22.67
C THR A 11 7.16 0.79 -22.19
N SER A 12 7.51 0.40 -20.96
CA SER A 12 7.14 -0.89 -20.35
C SER A 12 5.73 -0.88 -19.78
N GLY A 13 5.24 0.29 -19.33
CA GLY A 13 3.90 0.46 -18.77
C GLY A 13 3.64 -0.34 -17.48
N LYS A 14 4.68 -0.87 -16.82
CA LYS A 14 4.57 -1.74 -15.64
C LYS A 14 4.14 -0.97 -14.39
N ARG A 15 2.84 -0.68 -14.30
CA ARG A 15 2.23 0.18 -13.26
C ARG A 15 1.58 -0.59 -12.10
N HIS A 16 1.61 -1.91 -12.14
CA HIS A 16 0.94 -2.76 -11.16
C HIS A 16 1.96 -3.31 -10.16
N PRO A 17 1.63 -3.32 -8.85
CA PRO A 17 2.50 -3.90 -7.84
C PRO A 17 2.78 -5.38 -8.10
N VAL A 18 4.02 -5.80 -7.87
CA VAL A 18 4.48 -7.18 -8.04
C VAL A 18 5.09 -7.71 -6.74
N PRO A 19 5.00 -9.02 -6.45
CA PRO A 19 5.60 -9.59 -5.25
C PRO A 19 7.12 -9.37 -5.20
N ASP A 20 7.62 -8.84 -4.09
CA ASP A 20 9.03 -8.48 -3.94
C ASP A 20 9.52 -8.76 -2.50
N LYS A 21 10.48 -9.69 -2.37
CA LYS A 21 11.09 -10.07 -1.08
C LYS A 21 12.21 -9.11 -0.63
N SER A 22 12.45 -8.01 -1.32
CA SER A 22 13.35 -6.95 -0.88
C SER A 22 12.60 -5.72 -0.38
N ALA A 23 11.35 -5.51 -0.83
CA ALA A 23 10.52 -4.38 -0.43
C ALA A 23 10.28 -4.33 1.10
N PRO A 24 10.04 -3.16 1.69
CA PRO A 24 9.58 -3.05 3.07
C PRO A 24 8.13 -3.52 3.24
N VAL A 25 7.69 -3.69 4.49
CA VAL A 25 6.29 -3.92 4.81
C VAL A 25 5.64 -2.58 5.17
N TYR A 26 4.53 -2.25 4.51
CA TYR A 26 3.72 -1.09 4.85
C TYR A 26 2.53 -1.55 5.70
N ILE A 27 2.39 -0.97 6.90
CA ILE A 27 1.32 -1.29 7.86
C ILE A 27 0.56 -0.01 8.16
N THR A 28 -0.76 -0.04 8.03
CA THR A 28 -1.65 1.04 8.48
C THR A 28 -2.22 0.66 9.84
N VAL A 29 -2.00 1.50 10.85
CA VAL A 29 -2.50 1.33 12.23
C VAL A 29 -3.56 2.39 12.58
N GLY A 30 -4.29 2.88 11.58
CA GLY A 30 -5.12 4.08 11.66
C GLY A 30 -6.60 3.82 11.91
N ASP A 31 -6.98 3.14 13.00
CA ASP A 31 -8.38 2.93 13.39
C ASP A 31 -8.75 3.60 14.73
N GLY A 32 -7.92 4.54 15.19
CA GLY A 32 -8.02 5.23 16.49
C GLY A 32 -9.27 6.09 16.74
N GLY A 33 -10.40 5.80 16.08
CA GLY A 33 -11.71 6.34 16.41
C GLY A 33 -12.01 7.68 15.77
N ASN A 34 -11.81 7.82 14.44
CA ASN A 34 -12.34 9.01 13.76
C ASN A 34 -13.87 9.04 13.85
N GLN A 35 -14.44 10.26 13.86
CA GLN A 35 -15.89 10.47 13.90
C GLN A 35 -16.59 9.99 12.62
N ASP A 36 -15.87 10.00 11.50
CA ASP A 36 -16.36 9.47 10.21
C ASP A 36 -16.35 7.93 10.15
N GLY A 37 -15.92 7.25 11.21
CA GLY A 37 -15.77 5.80 11.28
C GLY A 37 -16.28 5.22 12.60
N LEU A 38 -15.43 4.54 13.36
CA LEU A 38 -15.82 3.73 14.53
C LEU A 38 -16.25 4.53 15.76
N CYS A 39 -16.02 5.85 15.78
CA CYS A 39 -16.49 6.71 16.87
C CYS A 39 -17.92 7.17 16.56
N SER A 40 -18.87 6.23 16.65
CA SER A 40 -20.28 6.58 16.81
C SER A 40 -20.46 7.08 18.24
N ARG A 41 -21.16 8.21 18.39
CA ARG A 41 -21.55 8.75 19.69
C ARG A 41 -22.25 7.72 20.57
#